data_AF-A0A7C5N580-F1
#
_entry.id   AF-A0A7C5N580-F1
#
_cell.length_a   1.000
_cell.length_b   1.000
_cell.length_c   1.000
_cell.angle_alpha   90.00
_cell.angle_beta   90.00
_cell.angle_gamma   90.00
#
_symmetry.space_group_name_H-M   'P 1'
#
loop_
_entity.id
_entity.type
_entity.pdbx_description
1 polymer ?
#
loop_
_entity_poly.entity_id
_entity_poly.type
_entity_poly.pdbx_seq_one_letter_code
_entity_poly.pdbx_strand_id
1 'polypeptide(L)'
;MSLARKVFFVVFGLGLAFGAVLGLANLVAPEAVSVELNGEQVEGLTGLWTALFSGGIPGLIFGLIASGITALFTRKKKTGD
;
A
#
# COMPACT_ATOMS: atom_id res chain seq x y z
N MET A 1 20.37 -4.34 -0.76
CA MET A 1 19.00 -4.39 -0.20
C MET A 1 18.57 -5.85 -0.05
N SER A 2 18.12 -6.28 1.14
CA SER A 2 17.71 -7.68 1.36
C SER A 2 16.45 -8.04 0.56
N LEU A 3 16.23 -9.33 0.27
CA LEU A 3 15.06 -9.81 -0.48
C LEU A 3 13.76 -9.48 0.26
N ALA A 4 13.72 -9.67 1.59
CA ALA A 4 12.61 -9.25 2.45
C ALA A 4 12.28 -7.76 2.31
N ARG A 5 13.31 -6.90 2.28
CA ARG A 5 13.11 -5.46 2.10
C ARG A 5 12.57 -5.16 0.70
N LYS A 6 13.06 -5.81 -0.36
CA LYS A 6 12.52 -5.64 -1.72
C LYS A 6 11.02 -6.02 -1.77
N VAL A 7 10.66 -7.17 -1.20
CA VAL A 7 9.26 -7.63 -1.14
C VAL A 7 8.37 -6.61 -0.42
N PHE A 8 8.82 -6.08 0.72
CA PHE A 8 8.11 -5.01 1.42
C PHE A 8 7.80 -3.83 0.50
N PHE A 9 8.82 -3.27 -0.15
CA PHE A 9 8.64 -2.07 -0.99
C PHE A 9 7.79 -2.32 -2.23
N VAL A 10 7.81 -3.53 -2.80
CA VAL A 10 6.93 -3.87 -3.92
C VAL A 10 5.48 -3.90 -3.45
N VAL A 11 5.17 -4.63 -2.38
CA VAL A 11 3.78 -4.77 -1.89
C VAL A 11 3.25 -3.44 -1.37
N PHE A 12 4.02 -2.75 -0.52
CA PHE A 12 3.65 -1.43 0.00
C PHE A 12 3.56 -0.40 -1.12
N GLY A 13 4.53 -0.39 -2.03
CA GLY A 13 4.56 0.54 -3.16
C GLY A 13 3.38 0.36 -4.11
N LEU A 14 2.97 -0.87 -4.40
CA LEU A 14 1.79 -1.12 -5.23
C LEU A 14 0.49 -0.66 -4.54
N GLY A 15 0.32 -0.92 -3.24
CA GLY A 15 -0.84 -0.44 -2.48
C GLY A 15 -0.91 1.09 -2.44
N LEU A 16 0.24 1.74 -2.19
CA LEU A 16 0.33 3.20 -2.14
C LEU A 16 0.11 3.82 -3.53
N ALA A 17 0.69 3.23 -4.58
CA ALA A 17 0.50 3.70 -5.96
C ALA A 17 -0.96 3.58 -6.40
N PHE A 18 -1.63 2.48 -6.06
CA PHE A 18 -3.04 2.30 -6.37
C PHE A 18 -3.92 3.37 -5.71
N GLY A 19 -3.73 3.59 -4.39
CA GLY A 19 -4.43 4.65 -3.66
C GLY A 19 -4.14 6.05 -4.22
N ALA A 20 -2.89 6.33 -4.59
CA ALA A 20 -2.49 7.61 -5.18
C ALA A 20 -3.15 7.83 -6.55
N VAL A 21 -3.19 6.81 -7.42
CA VAL A 21 -3.83 6.91 -8.74
C VAL A 21 -5.32 7.19 -8.61
N LEU A 22 -6.02 6.47 -7.73
CA LEU A 22 -7.45 6.70 -7.50
C LEU A 22 -7.73 8.08 -6.91
N GLY A 23 -6.93 8.50 -5.93
CA GLY A 23 -7.08 9.81 -5.31
C GLY A 23 -6.79 10.96 -6.27
N LEU A 24 -5.77 10.83 -7.14
CA LEU A 24 -5.49 11.81 -8.19
C LEU A 24 -6.59 11.83 -9.26
N ALA A 25 -7.13 10.66 -9.63
CA ALA A 25 -8.24 10.59 -10.56
C ALA A 25 -9.49 11.29 -10.00
N ASN A 26 -9.86 11.02 -8.73
CA ASN A 26 -10.95 11.74 -8.06
C ASN A 26 -10.67 13.24 -7.92
N LEU A 27 -9.42 13.65 -7.67
CA LEU A 27 -9.05 15.07 -7.56
C LEU A 27 -9.19 15.84 -8.88
N VAL A 28 -8.86 15.22 -10.01
CA VAL A 28 -8.93 15.84 -11.35
C VAL A 28 -10.31 15.69 -11.97
N ALA A 29 -10.97 14.56 -11.73
CA ALA A 29 -12.28 14.21 -12.27
C ALA A 29 -13.09 13.46 -11.19
N PRO A 30 -13.81 14.18 -10.31
CA PRO A 30 -14.57 13.60 -9.19
C PRO A 30 -15.59 12.54 -9.62
N GLU A 31 -16.17 12.72 -10.81
CA GLU A 31 -17.18 11.83 -11.40
C GLU A 31 -16.59 10.49 -11.92
N ALA A 32 -15.27 10.41 -12.11
CA ALA A 32 -14.61 9.23 -12.68
C ALA A 32 -14.31 8.16 -11.62
N VAL A 33 -14.12 8.56 -10.37
CA VAL A 33 -13.76 7.68 -9.26
C VAL A 33 -14.49 8.16 -8.00
N SER A 34 -15.43 7.37 -7.50
CA SER A 34 -16.04 7.62 -6.20
C SER A 34 -15.09 7.22 -5.08
N VAL A 35 -14.78 8.15 -4.18
CA VAL A 35 -14.07 7.90 -2.93
C VAL A 35 -15.04 8.18 -1.80
N GLU A 36 -15.35 7.16 -1.01
CA GLU A 36 -16.29 7.27 0.09
C GLU A 36 -15.58 7.17 1.44
N LEU A 37 -16.01 8.02 2.38
CA LEU A 37 -15.61 7.95 3.78
C LEU A 37 -16.89 7.88 4.62
N ASN A 38 -17.07 6.79 5.36
CA ASN A 38 -18.26 6.55 6.18
C ASN A 38 -19.59 6.55 5.39
N GLY A 39 -19.57 6.17 4.10
CA GLY A 39 -20.75 6.14 3.23
C GLY A 39 -21.12 7.47 2.59
N GLU A 40 -20.31 8.51 2.80
CA GLU A 40 -20.43 9.79 2.08
C GLU A 40 -19.29 9.95 1.08
N GLN A 41 -19.63 10.41 -0.13
CA GLN A 41 -18.63 10.76 -1.14
C GLN A 41 -17.82 11.97 -0.67
N VAL A 42 -16.50 11.83 -0.68
CA VAL A 42 -15.56 12.88 -0.30
C VAL A 42 -14.74 13.31 -1.52
N GLU A 43 -14.55 14.63 -1.65
CA GLU A 43 -13.87 15.23 -2.80
C GLU A 43 -12.60 15.99 -2.39
N GLY A 44 -11.89 16.47 -3.40
CA GLY A 44 -10.72 17.32 -3.23
C GLY A 44 -9.61 16.62 -2.45
N LEU A 45 -8.93 17.37 -1.58
CA LEU A 45 -7.80 16.86 -0.82
C LEU A 45 -8.20 15.76 0.17
N THR A 46 -9.42 15.82 0.71
CA THR A 46 -9.96 14.77 1.59
C THR A 46 -10.12 13.46 0.83
N GLY A 47 -10.69 13.50 -0.38
CA GLY A 47 -10.78 12.33 -1.26
C GLY A 47 -9.41 11.74 -1.60
N LEU A 48 -8.42 12.61 -1.91
CA LEU A 48 -7.05 12.18 -2.15
C LEU A 48 -6.45 11.44 -0.94
N TRP A 49 -6.58 11.99 0.27
CA TRP A 49 -6.05 11.35 1.49
C TRP A 49 -6.77 10.04 1.81
N THR A 50 -8.10 10.00 1.69
CA THR A 50 -8.88 8.78 1.89
C THR A 50 -8.46 7.67 0.93
N ALA A 51 -8.26 7.98 -0.36
CA ALA A 51 -7.75 7.03 -1.34
C ALA A 51 -6.31 6.58 -1.04
N LEU A 52 -5.42 7.51 -0.65
CA LEU A 52 -4.04 7.20 -0.25
C LEU A 52 -3.99 6.26 0.96
N PHE A 53 -4.78 6.53 2.01
CA PHE A 53 -4.79 5.70 3.21
C PHE A 53 -5.46 4.35 2.97
N SER A 54 -6.55 4.31 2.19
CA SER A 54 -7.22 3.05 1.86
C SER A 54 -6.36 2.11 1.02
N GLY A 55 -5.47 2.61 0.16
CA GLY A 55 -4.46 1.78 -0.52
C GLY A 55 -3.20 1.52 0.32
N GLY A 56 -2.72 2.55 1.03
CA GLY A 56 -1.47 2.54 1.76
C GLY A 56 -1.49 1.69 3.03
N ILE A 57 -2.58 1.73 3.82
CA ILE A 57 -2.68 0.96 5.08
C ILE A 57 -2.69 -0.56 4.80
N PRO A 58 -3.55 -1.09 3.90
CA PRO A 58 -3.47 -2.51 3.53
C PRO A 58 -2.12 -2.85 2.90
N GLY A 59 -1.59 -2.00 2.01
CA GLY A 59 -0.28 -2.21 1.41
C GLY A 59 0.84 -2.32 2.44
N LEU A 60 0.79 -1.51 3.50
CA LEU A 60 1.74 -1.55 4.61
C LEU A 60 1.61 -2.87 5.38
N ILE A 61 0.40 -3.25 5.76
CA ILE A 61 0.13 -4.49 6.52
C ILE A 61 0.59 -5.71 5.72
N PHE A 62 0.13 -5.84 4.48
CA PHE A 62 0.51 -6.97 3.62
C PHE A 62 1.99 -6.95 3.25
N GLY A 63 2.59 -5.76 3.09
CA GLY A 63 4.02 -5.62 2.86
C GLY A 63 4.85 -6.12 4.04
N LEU A 64 4.45 -5.78 5.28
CA LEU A 64 5.09 -6.29 6.48
C LEU A 64 4.96 -7.82 6.57
N ILE A 65 3.76 -8.36 6.36
CA ILE A 65 3.53 -9.81 6.38
C ILE A 65 4.40 -10.52 5.34
N ALA A 66 4.33 -10.09 4.08
CA ALA A 66 5.08 -10.70 2.98
C ALA A 66 6.60 -10.61 3.21
N SER A 67 7.09 -9.48 3.74
CA SER A 67 8.50 -9.31 4.08
C SER A 67 8.94 -10.19 5.25
N GLY A 68 8.09 -10.37 6.26
CA GLY A 68 8.33 -11.25 7.41
C GLY A 68 8.44 -12.71 6.98
N ILE A 69 7.48 -13.17 6.17
CA ILE A 69 7.49 -14.52 5.56
C ILE A 69 8.78 -14.71 4.76
N THR A 70 9.11 -13.74 3.90
CA THR A 70 10.33 -13.76 3.09
C THR A 70 11.58 -13.84 3.96
N ALA A 71 11.64 -13.08 5.05
CA ALA A 71 12.77 -13.08 5.96
C ALA A 71 12.96 -14.44 6.65
N LEU A 72 11.87 -15.13 7.00
CA LEU A 72 11.92 -16.48 7.58
C LEU A 72 12.50 -17.50 6.60
N PHE A 73 12.04 -17.49 5.34
CA PHE A 73 12.50 -18.43 4.32
C PHE A 73 13.90 -18.13 3.78
N THR A 74 14.29 -16.85 3.74
CA THR A 74 15.62 -16.44 3.30
C THR A 74 16.65 -16.40 4.43
N ARG A 75 16.24 -16.76 5.67
CA ARG A 75 17.14 -16.83 6.82
C ARG A 75 18.15 -17.94 6.59
N LYS A 76 19.38 -17.58 6.25
CA LYS A 76 20.50 -18.54 6.22
C LYS A 76 20.61 -19.16 7.61
N LYS A 77 20.42 -20.47 7.71
CA LYS A 77 20.72 -21.21 8.94
C LYS A 77 22.18 -20.93 9.27
N LYS A 78 22.46 -20.41 10.47
CA LYS A 78 23.83 -20.35 10.98
C LYS A 78 24.22 -21.81 11.14
N THR A 79 24.92 -22.39 10.16
CA THR A 79 25.64 -23.64 10.38
C THR A 79 26.62 -23.32 11.49
N GLY A 80 26.36 -23.85 12.67
CA GLY A 80 27.30 -23.76 13.77
C GLY A 80 28.44 -24.70 13.43
N ASP A 81 29.55 -24.10 12.99
CA ASP A 81 30.90 -24.63 13.17
C ASP A 81 31.63 -23.65 14.10
#